data_AF-A0A8H4Q7M3-F1
#
_entry.id   AF-A0A8H4Q7M3-F1
#
_cell.length_a   1.000
_cell.length_b   1.000
_cell.length_c   1.000
_cell.angle_alpha   90.00
_cell.angle_beta   90.00
_cell.angle_gamma   90.00
#
_symmetry.space_group_name_H-M   'P 1'
#
loop_
_entity.id
_entity.type
_entity.pdbx_description
1 polymer ?
#
loop_
_entity_poly.entity_id
_entity_poly.type
_entity_poly.pdbx_seq_one_letter_code
_entity_poly.pdbx_strand_id
1 'polypeptide(L)'
;MPPCPADLEAWWLGPGLPSLVHLVDATELPVTPKQCGFPQAVQQRLRAFDNSQELVGSLADAMADLAAEKAFSHDFNPRKKMHEAMRCIFRRQEDGGIDSDRALEGLEYLDAMEMHRQRLLKATSIASEVSPPDAQQSQLINELHRQATFHYRQLHMGLRASMVFTTVVLMEEFDQPRPRPPATTMARLNALFPASTILVGDDDMPVAPYSVGLRDSIRFSVFEHVMNQRAAAHRDIRMKLFCWCDMPGYNQAREALMKYSEEAKKIEEACLETLSAIERRCSAHAYAPPMPNPLLRGLPGRELSAAATDTAALAGDVDAPPVLAYPDNLSSTHFHQHPLAKDLEWNSRTQAEHGLIVPSQVASRNF
;
A
#
# COMPACT_ATOMS: atom_id res chain seq x y z
N MET A 1 6.29 -3.06 -1.46
CA MET A 1 5.48 -1.95 -2.02
C MET A 1 6.03 -1.72 -3.41
N PRO A 2 5.16 -1.50 -4.41
CA PRO A 2 5.63 -1.16 -5.74
C PRO A 2 6.61 0.03 -5.69
N PRO A 3 7.55 0.12 -6.64
CA PRO A 3 8.54 1.19 -6.64
C PRO A 3 7.87 2.56 -6.72
N CYS A 4 8.33 3.51 -5.92
CA CYS A 4 7.72 4.83 -5.95
C CYS A 4 8.14 5.60 -7.21
N PRO A 5 7.33 6.57 -7.68
CA PRO A 5 7.67 7.36 -8.86
C PRO A 5 9.02 8.08 -8.75
N ALA A 6 9.46 8.46 -7.55
CA ALA A 6 10.75 9.11 -7.33
C ALA A 6 11.93 8.17 -7.61
N ASP A 7 11.87 6.93 -7.15
CA ASP A 7 12.90 5.92 -7.41
C ASP A 7 12.99 5.59 -8.90
N LEU A 8 11.83 5.47 -9.57
CA LEU A 8 11.76 5.24 -11.01
C LEU A 8 12.40 6.39 -11.78
N GLU A 9 12.07 7.65 -11.45
CA GLU A 9 12.68 8.79 -12.13
C GLU A 9 14.19 8.86 -11.89
N ALA A 10 14.63 8.64 -10.64
CA ALA A 10 16.05 8.65 -10.30
C ALA A 10 16.82 7.60 -11.11
N TRP A 11 16.26 6.40 -11.28
CA TRP A 11 16.86 5.37 -12.12
C TRP A 11 16.93 5.79 -13.59
N TRP A 12 15.85 6.35 -14.13
CA TRP A 12 15.81 6.84 -15.51
C TRP A 12 16.77 8.00 -15.78
N LEU A 13 17.01 8.85 -14.79
CA LEU A 13 17.97 9.96 -14.87
C LEU A 13 19.41 9.53 -14.55
N GLY A 14 19.62 8.34 -14.01
CA GLY A 14 20.92 7.73 -13.76
C GLY A 14 21.18 6.59 -14.74
N PRO A 15 21.11 5.31 -14.31
CA PRO A 15 21.39 4.15 -15.17
C PRO A 15 20.64 4.11 -16.51
N GLY A 16 19.36 4.53 -16.54
CA GLY A 16 18.54 4.51 -17.75
C GLY A 16 18.77 5.67 -18.71
N LEU A 17 19.56 6.69 -18.31
CA LEU A 17 19.71 7.93 -19.08
C LEU A 17 20.28 7.72 -20.49
N PRO A 18 21.31 6.88 -20.72
CA PRO A 18 21.83 6.63 -22.06
C PRO A 18 20.76 6.10 -23.02
N SER A 19 19.89 5.20 -22.54
CA SER A 19 18.79 4.65 -23.33
C SER A 19 17.73 5.70 -23.65
N LEU A 20 17.49 6.65 -22.74
CA LEU A 20 16.60 7.78 -23.01
C LEU A 20 17.18 8.77 -24.01
N VAL A 21 18.48 9.08 -23.91
CA VAL A 21 19.18 9.95 -24.87
C VAL A 21 19.12 9.35 -26.26
N HIS A 22 19.37 8.04 -26.39
CA HIS A 22 19.19 7.34 -27.65
C HIS A 22 17.72 7.41 -28.11
N LEU A 23 16.75 7.07 -27.26
CA LEU A 23 15.33 7.08 -27.61
C LEU A 23 14.86 8.41 -28.23
N VAL A 24 15.27 9.54 -27.63
CA VAL A 24 14.84 10.89 -28.04
C VAL A 24 15.69 11.50 -29.15
N ASP A 25 16.69 10.78 -29.69
CA ASP A 25 17.47 11.24 -30.82
C ASP A 25 16.64 11.21 -32.11
N ALA A 26 16.16 12.38 -32.53
CA ALA A 26 15.35 12.52 -33.73
C ALA A 26 16.15 12.29 -35.02
N THR A 27 17.48 12.32 -34.99
CA THR A 27 18.32 12.06 -36.17
C THR A 27 18.28 10.60 -36.60
N GLU A 28 17.89 9.70 -35.69
CA GLU A 28 17.71 8.28 -35.98
C GLU A 28 16.34 7.94 -36.59
N LEU A 29 15.42 8.91 -36.69
CA LEU A 29 14.16 8.68 -37.37
C LEU A 29 14.35 8.78 -38.89
N PRO A 30 13.80 7.83 -39.69
CA PRO A 30 13.88 7.89 -41.15
C PRO A 30 12.98 8.99 -41.75
N VAL A 31 12.14 9.60 -40.93
CA VAL A 31 11.14 10.61 -41.33
C VAL A 31 11.16 11.79 -40.38
N THR A 32 11.01 12.98 -40.94
CA THR A 32 10.87 14.24 -40.23
C THR A 32 9.41 14.50 -39.82
N PRO A 33 9.15 15.38 -38.85
CA PRO A 33 7.77 15.69 -38.41
C PRO A 33 6.82 16.22 -39.50
N LYS A 34 7.35 16.67 -40.64
CA LYS A 34 6.56 17.18 -41.77
C LYS A 34 6.19 16.10 -42.78
N GLN A 35 6.74 14.90 -42.66
CA GLN A 35 6.54 13.81 -43.63
C GLN A 35 5.42 12.88 -43.20
N CYS A 36 4.67 12.37 -44.18
CA CYS A 36 3.73 11.29 -43.97
C CYS A 36 4.45 10.08 -43.37
N GLY A 37 3.84 9.42 -42.38
CA GLY A 37 4.46 8.28 -41.69
C GLY A 37 5.18 8.64 -40.39
N PHE A 38 5.35 9.92 -40.06
CA PHE A 38 6.01 10.34 -38.82
C PHE A 38 5.37 9.74 -37.55
N PRO A 39 4.04 9.84 -37.33
CA PRO A 39 3.41 9.23 -36.16
C PRO A 39 3.67 7.71 -36.06
N GLN A 40 3.67 7.00 -37.19
CA GLN A 40 3.94 5.57 -37.25
C GLN A 40 5.38 5.24 -36.88
N ALA A 41 6.36 5.99 -37.40
CA ALA A 41 7.77 5.79 -37.08
C ALA A 41 8.07 6.07 -35.59
N VAL A 42 7.50 7.15 -35.05
CA VAL A 42 7.57 7.49 -33.62
C VAL A 42 6.97 6.38 -32.76
N GLN A 43 5.77 5.90 -33.13
CA GLN A 43 5.09 4.84 -32.40
C GLN A 43 5.88 3.52 -32.42
N GLN A 44 6.45 3.14 -33.57
CA GLN A 44 7.30 1.95 -33.69
C GLN A 44 8.54 2.04 -32.80
N ARG A 45 9.20 3.21 -32.79
CA ARG A 45 10.37 3.46 -31.94
C ARG A 45 10.03 3.36 -30.46
N LEU A 46 8.94 4.01 -30.02
CA LEU A 46 8.47 3.92 -28.64
C LEU A 46 8.13 2.48 -28.24
N ARG A 47 7.44 1.73 -29.11
CA ARG A 47 7.13 0.31 -28.85
C ARG A 47 8.39 -0.54 -28.74
N ALA A 48 9.39 -0.33 -29.58
CA ALA A 48 10.65 -1.07 -29.50
C ALA A 48 11.35 -0.82 -28.15
N PHE A 49 11.35 0.43 -27.69
CA PHE A 49 11.88 0.80 -26.39
C PHE A 49 11.07 0.20 -25.23
N ASP A 50 9.74 0.36 -25.24
CA ASP A 50 8.83 -0.11 -24.18
C ASP A 50 8.83 -1.64 -24.02
N ASN A 51 9.17 -2.38 -25.08
CA ASN A 51 9.22 -3.85 -25.08
C ASN A 51 10.65 -4.41 -24.97
N SER A 52 11.66 -3.57 -24.71
CA SER A 52 13.03 -4.02 -24.51
C SER A 52 13.15 -4.88 -23.25
N GLN A 53 13.35 -6.18 -23.41
CA GLN A 53 13.49 -7.12 -22.29
C GLN A 53 14.70 -6.82 -21.41
N GLU A 54 15.78 -6.31 -22.00
CA GLU A 54 16.99 -5.90 -21.28
C GLU A 54 16.71 -4.73 -20.34
N LEU A 55 16.02 -3.68 -20.83
CA LEU A 55 15.67 -2.53 -20.01
C LEU A 55 14.65 -2.90 -18.94
N VAL A 56 13.65 -3.72 -19.28
CA VAL A 56 12.65 -4.18 -18.32
C VAL A 56 13.30 -5.00 -17.20
N GLY A 57 14.18 -5.94 -17.54
CA GLY A 57 14.92 -6.74 -16.57
C GLY A 57 15.83 -5.86 -15.69
N SER A 58 16.63 -5.00 -16.29
CA SER A 58 17.55 -4.13 -15.54
C SER A 58 16.83 -3.19 -14.58
N LEU A 59 15.70 -2.61 -15.00
CA LEU A 59 14.88 -1.77 -14.13
C LEU A 59 14.25 -2.59 -13.01
N ALA A 60 13.70 -3.77 -13.32
CA ALA A 60 13.08 -4.63 -12.31
C ALA A 60 14.08 -5.06 -11.23
N ASP A 61 15.28 -5.48 -11.63
CA ASP A 61 16.36 -5.86 -10.71
C ASP A 61 16.76 -4.69 -9.80
N ALA A 62 16.98 -3.51 -10.38
CA ALA A 62 17.33 -2.31 -9.60
C ALA A 62 16.24 -1.91 -8.61
N MET A 63 14.97 -2.05 -9.00
CA MET A 63 13.84 -1.76 -8.11
C MET A 63 13.70 -2.81 -7.00
N ALA A 64 14.04 -4.08 -7.28
CA ALA A 64 14.08 -5.13 -6.27
C ALA A 64 15.17 -4.88 -5.23
N ASP A 65 16.37 -4.48 -5.67
CA ASP A 65 17.49 -4.12 -4.79
C ASP A 65 17.11 -2.94 -3.87
N LEU A 66 16.56 -1.86 -4.42
CA LEU A 66 16.11 -0.70 -3.64
C LEU A 66 15.02 -1.06 -2.63
N ALA A 67 14.08 -1.93 -3.01
CA ALA A 67 13.04 -2.37 -2.10
C ALA A 67 13.60 -3.20 -0.94
N ALA A 68 14.61 -4.05 -1.20
CA ALA A 68 15.30 -4.82 -0.18
C ALA A 68 16.03 -3.91 0.82
N GLU A 69 16.68 -2.84 0.35
CA GLU A 69 17.31 -1.83 1.21
C GLU A 69 16.31 -1.09 2.11
N LYS A 70 15.12 -0.79 1.58
CA LYS A 70 14.06 -0.04 2.29
C LYS A 70 13.17 -0.92 3.17
N ALA A 71 13.31 -2.24 3.15
CA ALA A 71 12.42 -3.19 3.81
C ALA A 71 12.26 -2.96 5.33
N PHE A 72 13.25 -2.34 5.98
CA PHE A 72 13.28 -2.12 7.43
C PHE A 72 13.00 -0.67 7.85
N SER A 73 12.59 0.23 6.95
CA SER A 73 12.22 1.59 7.35
C SER A 73 10.85 1.59 8.05
N HIS A 74 10.85 1.37 9.36
CA HIS A 74 9.65 1.39 10.19
C HIS A 74 9.38 2.79 10.73
N ASP A 75 8.57 3.58 10.01
CA ASP A 75 7.77 4.69 10.55
C ASP A 75 6.81 5.32 9.51
N PHE A 76 6.15 4.49 8.70
CA PHE A 76 5.20 4.98 7.69
C PHE A 76 3.77 4.99 8.23
N ASN A 77 3.21 6.19 8.47
CA ASN A 77 1.78 6.38 8.73
C ASN A 77 1.10 6.95 7.46
N PRO A 78 0.35 6.14 6.70
CA PRO A 78 -0.24 6.55 5.42
C PRO A 78 -1.18 7.75 5.56
N ARG A 79 -1.98 7.81 6.63
CA ARG A 79 -2.90 8.93 6.88
C ARG A 79 -2.16 10.25 7.08
N LYS A 80 -1.12 10.25 7.92
CA LYS A 80 -0.31 11.45 8.20
C LYS A 80 0.34 11.97 6.93
N LYS A 81 0.88 11.05 6.11
CA LYS A 81 1.53 11.36 4.84
C LYS A 81 0.56 11.84 3.75
N MET A 82 -0.64 11.27 3.67
CA MET A 82 -1.70 11.78 2.80
C MET A 82 -2.10 13.22 3.19
N HIS A 83 -2.25 13.51 4.49
CA HIS A 83 -2.55 14.87 4.95
C HIS A 83 -1.42 15.86 4.62
N GLU A 84 -0.17 15.42 4.75
CA GLU A 84 1.01 16.19 4.34
C GLU A 84 0.96 16.50 2.84
N ALA A 85 0.69 15.50 2.00
CA ALA A 85 0.55 15.68 0.56
C ALA A 85 -0.55 16.70 0.21
N MET A 86 -1.73 16.60 0.85
CA MET A 86 -2.86 17.48 0.60
C MET A 86 -2.61 18.94 1.01
N ARG A 87 -1.86 19.17 2.09
CA ARG A 87 -1.64 20.51 2.66
C ARG A 87 -0.41 21.21 2.08
N CYS A 88 0.65 20.45 1.81
CA CYS A 88 1.95 21.02 1.47
C CYS A 88 2.33 20.82 0.00
N ILE A 89 1.87 19.73 -0.64
CA ILE A 89 2.35 19.35 -1.98
C ILE A 89 1.31 19.65 -3.06
N PHE A 90 0.07 19.20 -2.88
CA PHE A 90 -1.04 19.37 -3.84
C PHE A 90 -2.02 20.46 -3.35
N ARG A 91 -1.54 21.70 -3.34
CA ARG A 91 -2.26 22.87 -2.81
C ARG A 91 -3.31 23.38 -3.80
N ARG A 92 -4.14 24.33 -3.39
CA ARG A 92 -5.05 24.97 -4.35
C ARG A 92 -4.23 25.75 -5.38
N GLN A 93 -4.80 25.99 -6.55
CA GLN A 93 -4.09 26.70 -7.61
C GLN A 93 -3.70 28.11 -7.16
N GLU A 94 -4.58 28.78 -6.41
CA GLU A 94 -4.34 30.08 -5.76
C GLU A 94 -3.27 30.05 -4.66
N ASP A 95 -3.00 28.87 -4.07
CA ASP A 95 -2.03 28.67 -2.98
C ASP A 95 -0.68 28.12 -3.49
N GLY A 96 -0.40 28.27 -4.79
CA GLY A 96 0.83 27.82 -5.43
C GLY A 96 0.76 26.43 -6.10
N GLY A 97 -0.42 25.81 -6.16
CA GLY A 97 -0.66 24.57 -6.90
C GLY A 97 0.24 23.40 -6.47
N ILE A 98 0.86 22.76 -7.46
CA ILE A 98 1.76 21.60 -7.24
C ILE A 98 3.15 22.09 -6.85
N ASP A 99 3.62 21.68 -5.67
CA ASP A 99 5.05 21.74 -5.33
C ASP A 99 5.82 20.73 -6.18
N SER A 100 6.53 21.23 -7.20
CA SER A 100 7.18 20.41 -8.23
C SER A 100 8.33 19.56 -7.68
N ASP A 101 9.02 20.05 -6.65
CA ASP A 101 10.18 19.36 -6.06
C ASP A 101 9.73 18.15 -5.24
N ARG A 102 8.55 18.25 -4.62
CA ARG A 102 7.97 17.22 -3.76
C ARG A 102 6.87 16.41 -4.42
N ALA A 103 6.52 16.69 -5.68
CA ALA A 103 5.34 16.10 -6.31
C ALA A 103 5.40 14.55 -6.39
N LEU A 104 6.57 13.97 -6.68
CA LEU A 104 6.71 12.50 -6.73
C LEU A 104 6.66 11.85 -5.34
N GLU A 105 7.24 12.51 -4.34
CA GLU A 105 7.12 12.11 -2.93
C GLU A 105 5.64 12.15 -2.50
N GLY A 106 4.91 13.19 -2.91
CA GLY A 106 3.47 13.28 -2.69
C GLY A 106 2.70 12.13 -3.33
N LEU A 107 3.05 11.71 -4.55
CA LEU A 107 2.43 10.55 -5.19
C LEU A 107 2.73 9.25 -4.45
N GLU A 108 3.95 9.06 -3.95
CA GLU A 108 4.30 7.92 -3.11
C GLU A 108 3.38 7.82 -1.88
N TYR A 109 3.10 8.96 -1.23
CA TYR A 109 2.20 8.99 -0.07
C TYR A 109 0.77 8.57 -0.41
N LEU A 110 0.29 8.96 -1.60
CA LEU A 110 -1.05 8.60 -2.07
C LEU A 110 -1.12 7.12 -2.49
N ASP A 111 -0.11 6.64 -3.20
CA ASP A 111 -0.01 5.24 -3.63
C ASP A 111 0.10 4.30 -2.42
N ALA A 112 0.84 4.70 -1.38
CA ALA A 112 0.95 3.94 -0.14
C ALA A 112 -0.36 3.92 0.66
N MET A 113 -1.13 5.03 0.68
CA MET A 113 -2.48 5.06 1.26
C MET A 113 -3.42 4.13 0.51
N GLU A 114 -3.35 4.10 -0.82
CA GLU A 114 -4.16 3.19 -1.63
C GLU A 114 -3.79 1.73 -1.40
N MET A 115 -2.50 1.42 -1.36
CA MET A 115 -2.01 0.09 -1.00
C MET A 115 -2.54 -0.35 0.38
N HIS A 116 -2.50 0.54 1.38
CA HIS A 116 -3.06 0.28 2.69
C HIS A 116 -4.57 -0.02 2.63
N ARG A 117 -5.34 0.81 1.93
CA ARG A 117 -6.79 0.63 1.73
C ARG A 117 -7.12 -0.71 1.07
N GLN A 118 -6.41 -1.06 0.00
CA GLN A 118 -6.62 -2.33 -0.72
C GLN A 118 -6.29 -3.54 0.14
N ARG A 119 -5.19 -3.50 0.92
CA ARG A 119 -4.82 -4.56 1.85
C ARG A 119 -5.87 -4.75 2.94
N LEU A 120 -6.37 -3.66 3.50
CA LEU A 120 -7.40 -3.71 4.53
C LEU A 120 -8.72 -4.30 4.00
N LEU A 121 -9.12 -3.92 2.79
CA LEU A 121 -10.29 -4.50 2.12
C LEU A 121 -10.10 -5.99 1.84
N LYS A 122 -8.92 -6.40 1.35
CA LYS A 122 -8.57 -7.82 1.12
C LYS A 122 -8.65 -8.61 2.43
N ALA A 123 -8.05 -8.11 3.52
CA ALA A 123 -8.11 -8.74 4.83
C ALA A 123 -9.54 -8.84 5.36
N THR A 124 -10.35 -7.78 5.20
CA THR A 124 -11.76 -7.77 5.59
C THR A 124 -12.58 -8.78 4.79
N SER A 125 -12.32 -8.89 3.48
CA SER A 125 -12.97 -9.88 2.62
C SER A 125 -12.66 -11.30 3.09
N ILE A 126 -11.38 -11.63 3.32
CA ILE A 126 -10.94 -12.94 3.79
C ILE A 126 -11.58 -13.28 5.15
N ALA A 127 -11.60 -12.33 6.09
CA ALA A 127 -12.24 -12.55 7.39
C ALA A 127 -13.77 -12.75 7.26
N SER A 128 -14.40 -12.05 6.32
CA SER A 128 -15.84 -12.14 6.06
C SER A 128 -16.26 -13.49 5.48
N GLU A 129 -15.36 -14.19 4.77
CA GLU A 129 -15.60 -15.57 4.32
C GLU A 129 -15.71 -16.55 5.50
N VAL A 130 -14.97 -16.31 6.58
CA VAL A 130 -15.01 -17.13 7.81
C VAL A 130 -16.23 -16.81 8.66
N SER A 131 -16.58 -15.52 8.77
CA SER A 131 -17.72 -15.06 9.54
C SER A 131 -18.41 -13.88 8.83
N PRO A 132 -19.53 -14.14 8.12
CA PRO A 132 -20.20 -13.10 7.35
C PRO A 132 -20.59 -11.91 8.24
N PRO A 133 -20.26 -10.67 7.84
CA PRO A 133 -20.76 -9.48 8.49
C PRO A 133 -22.26 -9.29 8.21
N ASP A 134 -22.87 -8.33 8.90
CA ASP A 134 -24.25 -7.95 8.62
C ASP A 134 -24.38 -7.44 7.16
N ALA A 135 -25.54 -7.68 6.55
CA ALA A 135 -25.83 -7.29 5.17
C ALA A 135 -25.70 -5.77 4.98
N GLN A 136 -26.10 -4.98 5.97
CA GLN A 136 -25.98 -3.52 5.94
C GLN A 136 -24.51 -3.08 5.92
N GLN A 137 -23.67 -3.68 6.78
CA GLN A 137 -22.24 -3.39 6.84
C GLN A 137 -21.54 -3.75 5.52
N SER A 138 -21.90 -4.90 4.94
CA SER A 138 -21.37 -5.35 3.65
C SER A 138 -21.69 -4.37 2.53
N GLN A 139 -22.95 -3.90 2.46
CA GLN A 139 -23.39 -2.92 1.47
C GLN A 139 -22.67 -1.58 1.63
N LEU A 140 -22.49 -1.12 2.88
CA LEU A 140 -21.76 0.10 3.20
C LEU A 140 -20.31 0.05 2.71
N ILE A 141 -19.59 -1.03 3.03
CA ILE A 141 -18.18 -1.21 2.61
C ILE A 141 -18.08 -1.23 1.08
N ASN A 142 -18.99 -1.92 0.38
CA ASN A 142 -18.98 -1.98 -1.08
C ASN A 142 -19.23 -0.62 -1.73
N GLU A 143 -20.18 0.16 -1.23
CA GLU A 143 -20.45 1.49 -1.78
C GLU A 143 -19.31 2.47 -1.50
N LEU A 144 -18.76 2.46 -0.28
CA LEU A 144 -17.59 3.26 0.05
C LEU A 144 -16.39 2.85 -0.82
N HIS A 145 -16.15 1.55 -1.02
CA HIS A 145 -15.10 1.06 -1.90
C HIS A 145 -15.28 1.57 -3.33
N ARG A 146 -16.51 1.53 -3.86
CA ARG A 146 -16.83 2.02 -5.21
C ARG A 146 -16.52 3.51 -5.36
N GLN A 147 -16.93 4.33 -4.38
CA GLN A 147 -16.69 5.78 -4.37
C GLN A 147 -15.20 6.10 -4.26
N ALA A 148 -14.50 5.48 -3.31
CA ALA A 148 -13.07 5.66 -3.12
C ALA A 148 -12.28 5.26 -4.35
N THR A 149 -12.60 4.13 -4.97
CA THR A 149 -11.94 3.68 -6.21
C THR A 149 -12.17 4.66 -7.36
N PHE A 150 -13.38 5.23 -7.47
CA PHE A 150 -13.67 6.27 -8.48
C PHE A 150 -12.84 7.54 -8.24
N HIS A 151 -12.83 8.07 -7.02
CA HIS A 151 -12.09 9.29 -6.69
C HIS A 151 -10.58 9.09 -6.73
N TYR A 152 -10.11 7.91 -6.34
CA TYR A 152 -8.72 7.51 -6.50
C TYR A 152 -8.29 7.52 -7.97
N ARG A 153 -9.11 6.97 -8.85
CA ARG A 153 -8.83 7.01 -10.29
C ARG A 153 -8.71 8.45 -10.80
N GLN A 154 -9.63 9.32 -10.38
CA GLN A 154 -9.64 10.73 -10.80
C GLN A 154 -8.41 11.50 -10.30
N LEU A 155 -8.07 11.41 -9.00
CA LEU A 155 -6.89 12.08 -8.45
C LEU A 155 -5.60 11.51 -9.05
N HIS A 156 -5.48 10.18 -9.16
CA HIS A 156 -4.27 9.51 -9.61
C HIS A 156 -3.94 9.89 -11.05
N MET A 157 -4.94 9.85 -11.93
CA MET A 157 -4.80 10.23 -13.33
C MET A 157 -4.51 11.73 -13.47
N GLY A 158 -5.32 12.58 -12.84
CA GLY A 158 -5.21 14.02 -13.05
C GLY A 158 -3.95 14.65 -12.46
N LEU A 159 -3.47 14.19 -11.31
CA LEU A 159 -2.21 14.67 -10.72
C LEU A 159 -1.02 14.28 -11.63
N ARG A 160 -0.93 13.01 -12.06
CA ARG A 160 0.13 12.54 -12.96
C ARG A 160 0.11 13.26 -14.31
N ALA A 161 -1.07 13.45 -14.89
CA ALA A 161 -1.21 14.21 -16.15
C ALA A 161 -0.77 15.67 -15.98
N SER A 162 -1.14 16.31 -14.86
CA SER A 162 -0.74 17.69 -14.56
C SER A 162 0.78 17.80 -14.42
N MET A 163 1.43 16.85 -13.75
CA MET A 163 2.89 16.83 -13.58
C MET A 163 3.66 16.61 -14.90
N VAL A 164 3.18 15.68 -15.75
CA VAL A 164 3.74 15.50 -17.10
C VAL A 164 3.55 16.79 -17.91
N PHE A 165 2.35 17.36 -17.90
CA PHE A 165 2.05 18.58 -18.63
C PHE A 165 2.94 19.75 -18.18
N THR A 166 3.09 19.98 -16.88
CA THR A 166 4.03 21.00 -16.34
C THR A 166 5.46 20.73 -16.79
N THR A 167 5.91 19.47 -16.80
CA THR A 167 7.26 19.12 -17.26
C THR A 167 7.46 19.45 -18.74
N VAL A 168 6.45 19.17 -19.58
CA VAL A 168 6.46 19.49 -21.01
C VAL A 168 6.44 21.01 -21.23
N VAL A 169 5.57 21.74 -20.53
CA VAL A 169 5.47 23.21 -20.65
C VAL A 169 6.76 23.91 -20.24
N LEU A 170 7.41 23.45 -19.16
CA LEU A 170 8.70 23.97 -18.70
C LEU A 170 9.86 23.66 -19.67
N MET A 171 9.70 22.78 -20.66
CA MET A 171 10.68 22.66 -21.75
C MET A 171 10.66 23.88 -22.68
N GLU A 172 9.54 24.61 -22.75
CA GLU A 172 9.29 25.64 -23.77
C GLU A 172 9.22 27.08 -23.18
N GLU A 173 9.19 27.28 -21.86
CA GLU A 173 9.10 28.61 -21.25
C GLU A 173 10.38 29.45 -21.43
N PHE A 174 10.22 30.55 -22.16
CA PHE A 174 11.19 31.61 -22.45
C PHE A 174 11.50 32.43 -21.18
N ASP A 175 12.62 32.13 -20.50
CA ASP A 175 13.51 33.09 -19.81
C ASP A 175 14.53 32.43 -18.87
N GLN A 176 14.53 31.10 -18.72
CA GLN A 176 15.64 30.37 -18.09
C GLN A 176 16.62 29.80 -19.14
N PRO A 177 17.94 29.83 -18.88
CA PRO A 177 18.96 29.63 -19.92
C PRO A 177 19.12 28.19 -20.43
N ARG A 178 18.27 27.23 -20.04
CA ARG A 178 18.29 25.86 -20.58
C ARG A 178 16.90 25.24 -20.64
N PRO A 179 16.34 24.96 -21.83
CA PRO A 179 15.20 24.06 -21.94
C PRO A 179 15.54 22.71 -21.32
N ARG A 180 14.59 22.12 -20.58
CA ARG A 180 14.76 20.79 -19.99
C ARG A 180 15.02 19.78 -21.12
N PRO A 181 16.05 18.92 -21.05
CA PRO A 181 16.35 17.97 -22.13
C PRO A 181 15.17 17.02 -22.40
N PRO A 182 14.88 16.66 -23.67
CA PRO A 182 13.90 15.63 -24.04
C PRO A 182 13.94 14.35 -23.21
N ALA A 183 15.14 13.88 -22.89
CA ALA A 183 15.37 12.69 -22.06
C ALA A 183 14.79 12.85 -20.64
N THR A 184 14.85 14.05 -20.04
CA THR A 184 14.26 14.31 -18.71
C THR A 184 12.75 14.21 -18.74
N THR A 185 12.10 14.66 -19.81
CA THR A 185 10.64 14.52 -19.99
C THR A 185 10.26 13.04 -20.14
N MET A 186 11.06 12.26 -20.85
CA MET A 186 10.85 10.81 -20.95
C MET A 186 11.11 10.08 -19.63
N ALA A 187 12.10 10.51 -18.83
CA ALA A 187 12.31 9.98 -17.49
C ALA A 187 11.07 10.21 -16.60
N ARG A 188 10.54 11.44 -16.61
CA ARG A 188 9.31 11.79 -15.89
C ARG A 188 8.10 10.99 -16.39
N LEU A 189 7.95 10.83 -17.70
CA LEU A 189 6.88 10.03 -18.29
C LEU A 189 6.98 8.56 -17.85
N ASN A 190 8.18 7.98 -17.85
CA ASN A 190 8.38 6.59 -17.45
C ASN A 190 8.17 6.38 -15.95
N ALA A 191 8.42 7.39 -15.11
CA ALA A 191 8.09 7.35 -13.69
C ALA A 191 6.59 7.44 -13.42
N LEU A 192 5.86 8.30 -14.15
CA LEU A 192 4.44 8.56 -13.92
C LEU A 192 3.52 7.58 -14.63
N PHE A 193 3.94 7.08 -15.80
CA PHE A 193 3.21 6.15 -16.65
C PHE A 193 4.15 5.05 -17.17
N PRO A 194 4.68 4.19 -16.28
CA PRO A 194 5.66 3.15 -16.66
C PRO A 194 5.08 2.15 -17.67
N ALA A 195 5.89 1.74 -18.65
CA ALA A 195 5.50 0.82 -19.72
C ALA A 195 5.12 -0.60 -19.23
N SER A 196 5.57 -0.97 -18.03
CA SER A 196 5.22 -2.21 -17.35
C SER A 196 4.97 -1.94 -15.87
N THR A 197 4.09 -2.74 -15.26
CA THR A 197 3.91 -2.71 -13.81
C THR A 197 5.03 -3.51 -13.16
N ILE A 198 5.73 -2.90 -12.21
CA ILE A 198 6.77 -3.56 -11.41
C ILE A 198 6.18 -3.84 -10.03
N LEU A 199 6.09 -5.11 -9.67
CA LEU A 199 5.67 -5.58 -8.35
C LEU A 199 6.88 -6.29 -7.74
N VAL A 200 7.24 -5.95 -6.50
CA VAL A 200 8.45 -6.48 -5.88
C VAL A 200 8.12 -7.52 -4.80
N GLY A 201 7.06 -7.29 -4.02
CA GLY A 201 6.61 -8.24 -3.00
C GLY A 201 5.36 -9.04 -3.40
N ASP A 202 5.17 -10.20 -2.78
CA ASP A 202 4.01 -11.08 -3.00
C ASP A 202 2.67 -10.43 -2.61
N ASP A 203 2.70 -9.47 -1.68
CA ASP A 203 1.55 -8.68 -1.24
C ASP A 203 1.41 -7.32 -1.95
N ASP A 204 2.18 -7.10 -3.01
CA ASP A 204 2.06 -5.89 -3.83
C ASP A 204 0.90 -6.03 -4.81
N MET A 205 0.10 -4.97 -4.90
CA MET A 205 -1.06 -4.88 -5.78
C MET A 205 -0.83 -3.76 -6.80
N PRO A 206 -1.34 -3.88 -8.04
CA PRO A 206 -1.28 -2.79 -9.00
C PRO A 206 -2.05 -1.56 -8.49
N VAL A 207 -1.33 -0.46 -8.35
CA VAL A 207 -1.90 0.81 -7.87
C VAL A 207 -2.46 1.65 -9.02
N ALA A 208 -1.99 1.44 -10.25
CA ALA A 208 -2.41 2.22 -11.41
C ALA A 208 -3.86 1.90 -11.83
N PRO A 209 -4.80 2.87 -11.81
CA PRO A 209 -6.23 2.64 -12.07
C PRO A 209 -6.62 2.83 -13.55
N TYR A 210 -5.65 2.80 -14.48
CA TYR A 210 -5.87 2.99 -15.92
C TYR A 210 -5.55 1.72 -16.71
N SER A 211 -6.17 1.58 -17.88
CA SER A 211 -5.92 0.46 -18.78
C SER A 211 -4.58 0.60 -19.50
N VAL A 212 -4.04 -0.53 -19.96
CA VAL A 212 -2.84 -0.59 -20.83
C VAL A 212 -3.02 0.30 -22.07
N GLY A 213 -4.17 0.25 -22.72
CA GLY A 213 -4.44 1.06 -23.91
C GLY A 213 -4.47 2.57 -23.65
N LEU A 214 -5.01 3.01 -22.51
CA LEU A 214 -4.99 4.42 -22.13
C LEU A 214 -3.55 4.88 -21.83
N ARG A 215 -2.80 4.07 -21.08
CA ARG A 215 -1.38 4.33 -20.80
C ARG A 215 -0.58 4.47 -22.09
N ASP A 216 -0.71 3.55 -23.04
CA ASP A 216 0.03 3.58 -24.29
C ASP A 216 -0.33 4.82 -25.14
N SER A 217 -1.59 5.27 -25.08
CA SER A 217 -2.06 6.50 -25.73
C SER A 217 -1.44 7.76 -25.11
N ILE A 218 -1.33 7.81 -23.78
CA ILE A 218 -0.66 8.90 -23.05
C ILE A 218 0.83 8.92 -23.42
N ARG A 219 1.51 7.77 -23.32
CA ARG A 219 2.94 7.65 -23.61
C ARG A 219 3.25 8.08 -25.04
N PHE A 220 2.46 7.61 -26.01
CA PHE A 220 2.59 8.01 -27.41
C PHE A 220 2.38 9.52 -27.59
N SER A 221 1.33 10.09 -27.00
CA SER A 221 1.02 11.52 -27.14
C SER A 221 2.16 12.42 -26.65
N VAL A 222 2.77 12.06 -25.52
CA VAL A 222 3.90 12.80 -24.93
C VAL A 222 5.17 12.59 -25.76
N PHE A 223 5.49 11.35 -26.13
CA PHE A 223 6.69 11.05 -26.91
C PHE A 223 6.64 11.67 -28.31
N GLU A 224 5.49 11.64 -28.98
CA GLU A 224 5.29 12.32 -30.26
C GLU A 224 5.54 13.82 -30.15
N HIS A 225 5.08 14.45 -29.06
CA HIS A 225 5.35 15.86 -28.81
C HIS A 225 6.85 16.12 -28.59
N VAL A 226 7.52 15.29 -27.78
CA VAL A 226 8.97 15.37 -27.55
C VAL A 226 9.77 15.25 -28.86
N MET A 227 9.37 14.35 -29.75
CA MET A 227 10.04 14.14 -31.04
C MET A 227 9.71 15.23 -32.08
N ASN A 228 8.65 16.02 -31.90
CA ASN A 228 8.20 17.01 -32.88
C ASN A 228 9.05 18.30 -32.89
N GLN A 229 9.91 18.54 -31.89
CA GLN A 229 10.89 19.66 -31.80
C GLN A 229 10.36 21.09 -32.07
N ARG A 230 9.05 21.28 -32.28
CA ARG A 230 8.43 22.57 -32.58
C ARG A 230 7.90 23.19 -31.30
N ALA A 231 8.42 24.37 -30.95
CA ALA A 231 8.03 25.23 -29.83
C ALA A 231 6.60 25.83 -29.91
N ALA A 232 5.69 25.20 -30.64
CA ALA A 232 4.36 25.74 -30.91
C ALA A 232 3.30 24.65 -30.87
N ALA A 233 3.07 24.03 -29.70
CA ALA A 233 1.88 23.19 -29.51
C ALA A 233 1.53 22.83 -28.04
N HIS A 234 1.74 23.70 -27.04
CA HIS A 234 1.14 23.48 -25.70
C HIS A 234 -0.35 23.13 -25.79
N ARG A 235 -1.06 23.74 -26.75
CA ARG A 235 -2.47 23.47 -27.02
C ARG A 235 -2.71 22.03 -27.47
N ASP A 236 -1.83 21.45 -28.29
CA ASP A 236 -2.06 20.11 -28.85
C ASP A 236 -1.78 19.04 -27.81
N ILE A 237 -0.70 19.16 -27.03
CA ILE A 237 -0.43 18.19 -25.95
C ILE A 237 -1.48 18.30 -24.84
N ARG A 238 -1.94 19.53 -24.52
CA ARG A 238 -3.07 19.74 -23.61
C ARG A 238 -4.34 19.06 -24.12
N MET A 239 -4.66 19.22 -25.41
CA MET A 239 -5.82 18.58 -26.03
C MET A 239 -5.70 17.05 -25.99
N LYS A 240 -4.53 16.50 -26.32
CA LYS A 240 -4.28 15.06 -26.30
C LYS A 240 -4.42 14.46 -24.90
N LEU A 241 -3.80 15.08 -23.89
CA LEU A 241 -3.83 14.57 -22.53
C LEU A 241 -5.20 14.75 -21.85
N PHE A 242 -5.76 15.96 -21.87
CA PHE A 242 -6.96 16.24 -21.07
C PHE A 242 -8.27 16.02 -21.83
N CYS A 243 -8.27 16.01 -23.16
CA CYS A 243 -9.49 15.77 -23.94
C CYS A 243 -9.51 14.40 -24.60
N TRP A 244 -8.43 13.97 -25.27
CA TRP A 244 -8.44 12.67 -25.97
C TRP A 244 -8.19 11.49 -25.02
N CYS A 245 -7.29 11.65 -24.06
CA CYS A 245 -7.07 10.66 -23.00
C CYS A 245 -8.06 10.82 -21.83
N ASP A 246 -8.96 11.80 -21.88
CA ASP A 246 -9.98 12.09 -20.85
C ASP A 246 -9.38 12.19 -19.43
N MET A 247 -8.19 12.79 -19.32
CA MET A 247 -7.52 12.93 -18.04
C MET A 247 -8.12 14.12 -17.27
N PRO A 248 -8.39 13.99 -15.96
CA PRO A 248 -8.89 15.10 -15.16
C PRO A 248 -7.89 16.26 -15.11
N GLY A 249 -8.39 17.49 -15.15
CA GLY A 249 -7.57 18.66 -14.88
C GLY A 249 -7.15 18.73 -13.41
N TYR A 250 -6.12 19.53 -13.10
CA TYR A 250 -5.57 19.63 -11.75
C TYR A 250 -6.61 19.92 -10.65
N ASN A 251 -7.48 20.90 -10.87
CA ASN A 251 -8.49 21.30 -9.87
C ASN A 251 -9.48 20.16 -9.59
N GLN A 252 -9.92 19.45 -10.63
CA GLN A 252 -10.78 18.27 -10.49
C GLN A 252 -10.06 17.13 -9.77
N ALA A 253 -8.79 16.89 -10.10
CA ALA A 253 -7.95 15.88 -9.45
C ALA A 253 -7.77 16.18 -7.95
N ARG A 254 -7.58 17.46 -7.61
CA ARG A 254 -7.44 17.93 -6.24
C ARG A 254 -8.75 17.80 -5.45
N GLU A 255 -9.89 18.13 -6.05
CA GLU A 255 -11.19 17.90 -5.44
C GLU A 255 -11.44 16.40 -5.18
N ALA A 256 -11.08 15.55 -6.15
CA ALA A 256 -11.14 14.10 -5.98
C ALA A 256 -10.21 13.62 -4.86
N LEU A 257 -9.02 14.22 -4.70
CA LEU A 257 -8.12 13.93 -3.58
C LEU A 257 -8.76 14.24 -2.22
N MET A 258 -9.44 15.38 -2.09
CA MET A 258 -10.16 15.71 -0.85
C MET A 258 -11.26 14.67 -0.54
N LYS A 259 -12.06 14.29 -1.56
CA LYS A 259 -13.13 13.28 -1.38
C LYS A 259 -12.58 11.90 -1.04
N TYR A 260 -11.56 11.47 -1.77
CA TYR A 260 -10.88 10.20 -1.51
C TYR A 260 -10.34 10.11 -0.08
N SER A 261 -9.76 11.19 0.45
CA SER A 261 -9.20 11.19 1.81
C SER A 261 -10.25 10.90 2.89
N GLU A 262 -11.46 11.47 2.74
CA GLU A 262 -12.58 11.24 3.66
C GLU A 262 -13.16 9.84 3.49
N GLU A 263 -13.28 9.36 2.26
CA GLU A 263 -13.78 8.02 1.95
C GLU A 263 -12.83 6.92 2.43
N ALA A 264 -11.52 7.10 2.23
CA ALA A 264 -10.51 6.16 2.70
C ALA A 264 -10.53 6.03 4.22
N LYS A 265 -10.72 7.16 4.94
CA LYS A 265 -10.92 7.16 6.39
C LYS A 265 -12.16 6.36 6.81
N LYS A 266 -13.31 6.60 6.16
CA LYS A 266 -14.56 5.88 6.45
C LYS A 266 -14.47 4.39 6.14
N ILE A 267 -13.80 4.01 5.05
CA ILE A 267 -13.55 2.60 4.71
C ILE A 267 -12.73 1.95 5.81
N GLU A 268 -11.66 2.60 6.25
CA GLU A 268 -10.79 2.05 7.28
C GLU A 268 -11.53 1.84 8.61
N GLU A 269 -12.33 2.82 9.03
CA GLU A 269 -13.20 2.69 10.21
C GLU A 269 -14.17 1.51 10.06
N ALA A 270 -14.91 1.43 8.94
CA ALA A 270 -15.88 0.36 8.70
C ALA A 270 -15.25 -1.03 8.62
N CYS A 271 -14.05 -1.15 8.01
CA CYS A 271 -13.29 -2.39 7.95
C CYS A 271 -12.81 -2.82 9.34
N LEU A 272 -12.22 -1.92 10.13
CA LEU A 272 -11.73 -2.23 11.47
C LEU A 272 -12.88 -2.62 12.41
N GLU A 273 -14.02 -1.92 12.34
CA GLU A 273 -15.23 -2.31 13.07
C GLU A 273 -15.69 -3.72 12.70
N THR A 274 -15.71 -4.04 11.41
CA THR A 274 -16.08 -5.36 10.90
C THR A 274 -15.14 -6.46 11.38
N LEU A 275 -13.83 -6.23 11.26
CA LEU A 275 -12.80 -7.15 11.75
C LEU A 275 -12.92 -7.37 13.26
N SER A 276 -13.13 -6.31 14.04
CA SER A 276 -13.32 -6.41 15.50
C SER A 276 -14.59 -7.18 15.87
N ALA A 277 -15.66 -7.06 15.06
CA ALA A 277 -16.90 -7.78 15.29
C ALA A 277 -16.75 -9.27 14.96
N ILE A 278 -16.01 -9.58 13.89
CA ILE A 278 -15.65 -10.96 13.53
C ILE A 278 -14.79 -11.58 14.62
N GLU A 279 -13.73 -10.89 15.06
CA GLU A 279 -12.83 -11.36 16.13
C GLU A 279 -13.61 -11.68 17.41
N ARG A 280 -14.46 -10.76 17.88
CA ARG A 280 -15.31 -11.00 19.07
C ARG A 280 -16.21 -12.22 18.93
N ARG A 281 -16.78 -12.46 17.75
CA ARG A 281 -17.63 -13.64 17.48
C ARG A 281 -16.80 -14.92 17.49
N CYS A 282 -15.63 -14.93 16.86
CA CYS A 282 -14.73 -16.08 16.84
C CYS A 282 -14.21 -16.42 18.25
N SER A 283 -13.82 -15.42 19.04
CA SER A 283 -13.41 -15.62 20.44
C SER A 283 -14.56 -16.14 21.29
N ALA A 284 -15.79 -15.65 21.12
CA ALA A 284 -16.96 -16.16 21.84
C ALA A 284 -17.26 -17.64 21.56
N HIS A 285 -16.95 -18.15 20.36
CA HIS A 285 -17.08 -19.58 20.03
C HIS A 285 -15.99 -20.45 20.67
N ALA A 286 -14.82 -19.90 20.99
CA ALA A 286 -13.76 -20.61 21.70
C ALA A 286 -14.05 -20.80 23.20
N TYR A 287 -14.95 -19.99 23.78
CA TYR A 287 -15.36 -20.06 25.19
C TYR A 287 -16.71 -20.77 25.42
N ALA A 288 -17.29 -21.42 24.40
CA ALA A 288 -18.40 -22.34 24.65
C ALA A 288 -17.87 -23.50 25.52
N PRO A 289 -18.38 -23.70 26.76
CA PRO A 289 -17.91 -24.77 27.62
C PRO A 289 -18.11 -26.09 26.86
N PRO A 290 -17.10 -26.98 26.79
CA PRO A 290 -17.24 -28.24 26.09
C PRO A 290 -18.40 -29.00 26.74
N MET A 291 -19.48 -29.21 25.97
CA MET A 291 -20.55 -30.11 26.37
C MET A 291 -19.88 -31.45 26.71
N PRO A 292 -19.95 -31.94 27.96
CA PRO A 292 -19.24 -33.13 28.35
C PRO A 292 -19.80 -34.30 27.54
N ASN A 293 -18.93 -34.88 26.71
CA ASN A 293 -19.25 -36.02 25.87
C ASN A 293 -19.77 -37.16 26.76
N PRO A 294 -21.02 -37.64 26.59
CA PRO A 294 -21.68 -38.55 27.54
C PRO A 294 -20.98 -39.91 27.68
N LEU A 295 -20.07 -40.25 26.77
CA LEU A 295 -19.29 -41.50 26.77
C LEU A 295 -18.07 -41.48 27.71
N LEU A 296 -17.73 -40.33 28.31
CA LEU A 296 -16.53 -40.15 29.13
C LEU A 296 -16.83 -39.78 30.60
N ARG A 297 -18.10 -39.94 31.02
CA ARG A 297 -18.53 -39.65 32.39
C ARG A 297 -18.01 -40.74 33.34
N GLY A 298 -17.02 -40.42 34.18
CA GLY A 298 -16.55 -41.31 35.26
C GLY A 298 -15.12 -41.87 35.13
N LEU A 299 -14.25 -41.29 34.29
CA LEU A 299 -12.83 -41.67 34.26
C LEU A 299 -12.00 -40.80 35.21
N PRO A 300 -11.23 -41.39 36.15
CA PRO A 300 -10.41 -40.64 37.11
C PRO A 300 -9.25 -39.94 36.37
N GLY A 301 -9.04 -38.65 36.66
CA GLY A 301 -7.92 -37.86 36.12
C GLY A 301 -8.29 -36.80 35.06
N ARG A 302 -9.58 -36.54 34.80
CA ARG A 302 -10.02 -35.45 33.90
C ARG A 302 -10.88 -34.38 34.57
N GLU A 303 -10.76 -34.23 35.88
CA GLU A 303 -11.50 -33.23 36.69
C GLU A 303 -10.84 -31.85 36.70
N LEU A 304 -9.66 -31.70 36.11
CA LEU A 304 -8.94 -30.43 35.98
C LEU A 304 -9.16 -29.84 34.58
N SER A 305 -10.39 -29.39 34.34
CA SER A 305 -10.65 -28.40 33.29
C SER A 305 -10.48 -27.01 33.89
N ALA A 306 -9.87 -26.07 33.15
CA ALA A 306 -9.74 -24.67 33.56
C ALA A 306 -11.10 -24.02 33.91
N ALA A 307 -12.22 -24.60 33.45
CA ALA A 307 -13.57 -24.19 33.81
C ALA A 307 -14.04 -24.64 35.21
N ALA A 308 -13.30 -25.52 35.89
CA ALA A 308 -13.62 -26.05 37.22
C ALA A 308 -12.48 -25.83 38.25
N THR A 309 -11.46 -25.05 37.88
CA THR A 309 -10.33 -24.76 38.75
C THR A 309 -10.64 -23.48 39.53
N ASP A 310 -10.80 -23.58 40.85
CA ASP A 310 -10.96 -22.43 41.75
C ASP A 310 -9.65 -21.65 41.78
N THR A 311 -9.50 -20.68 40.87
CA THR A 311 -8.30 -19.85 40.72
C THR A 311 -8.01 -19.03 41.97
N ALA A 312 -9.01 -18.74 42.80
CA ALA A 312 -8.84 -18.07 44.08
C ALA A 312 -8.06 -18.95 45.09
N ALA A 313 -8.25 -20.26 45.05
CA ALA A 313 -7.50 -21.21 45.88
C ALA A 313 -6.01 -21.33 45.49
N LEU A 314 -5.67 -21.02 44.24
CA LEU A 314 -4.29 -20.98 43.73
C LEU A 314 -3.60 -19.64 44.02
N ALA A 315 -4.36 -18.54 44.04
CA ALA A 315 -3.85 -17.19 44.30
C ALA A 315 -3.71 -16.86 45.80
N GLY A 316 -4.34 -17.64 46.69
CA GLY A 316 -4.28 -17.44 48.13
C GLY A 316 -5.13 -16.27 48.65
N ASP A 317 -6.06 -15.78 47.84
CA ASP A 317 -6.97 -14.69 48.20
C ASP A 317 -8.37 -15.25 48.50
N VAL A 318 -8.77 -15.21 49.77
CA VAL A 318 -9.95 -15.92 50.30
C VAL A 318 -11.25 -15.14 50.07
N ASP A 319 -11.16 -13.84 49.72
CA ASP A 319 -12.32 -12.94 49.67
C ASP A 319 -12.66 -12.42 48.25
N ALA A 320 -11.94 -12.84 47.21
CA ALA A 320 -12.11 -12.30 45.85
C ALA A 320 -13.20 -13.02 45.02
N PRO A 321 -14.11 -12.30 44.33
CA PRO A 321 -15.08 -12.89 43.43
C PRO A 321 -14.45 -13.41 42.12
N PRO A 322 -15.12 -14.33 41.38
CA PRO A 322 -14.50 -15.18 40.34
C PRO A 322 -14.03 -14.47 39.06
N VAL A 323 -14.14 -13.14 38.99
CA VAL A 323 -13.94 -12.34 37.78
C VAL A 323 -13.14 -11.10 38.16
N LEU A 324 -11.81 -11.20 38.23
CA LEU A 324 -10.82 -10.27 37.64
C LEU A 324 -9.42 -10.40 38.24
N ALA A 325 -8.47 -9.84 37.48
CA ALA A 325 -7.01 -9.89 37.56
C ALA A 325 -6.40 -9.56 38.93
N TYR A 326 -5.28 -10.22 39.24
CA TYR A 326 -4.34 -9.76 40.26
C TYR A 326 -3.03 -9.28 39.63
N PRO A 327 -2.56 -8.07 39.98
CA PRO A 327 -1.25 -7.58 39.64
C PRO A 327 -0.23 -8.09 40.67
N ASP A 328 0.77 -8.80 40.18
CA ASP A 328 2.07 -9.11 40.80
C ASP A 328 2.17 -9.84 42.16
N ASN A 329 3.17 -10.74 42.17
CA ASN A 329 3.84 -11.44 43.29
C ASN A 329 3.15 -12.65 43.95
N LEU A 330 3.12 -13.78 43.23
CA LEU A 330 3.13 -15.12 43.83
C LEU A 330 4.56 -15.48 44.29
N SER A 331 5.03 -14.88 45.39
CA SER A 331 6.30 -15.25 46.03
C SER A 331 6.06 -15.90 47.39
N SER A 332 5.88 -17.22 47.41
CA SER A 332 6.36 -18.14 48.48
C SER A 332 5.85 -19.58 48.37
N THR A 333 5.18 -20.00 47.30
CA THR A 333 4.56 -21.33 47.22
C THR A 333 5.42 -22.31 46.44
N HIS A 334 5.50 -23.55 46.95
CA HIS A 334 6.22 -24.65 46.32
C HIS A 334 5.78 -24.82 44.86
N PHE A 335 6.69 -25.31 43.99
CA PHE A 335 6.40 -25.52 42.58
C PHE A 335 6.49 -27.01 42.22
N HIS A 336 5.59 -27.48 41.37
CA HIS A 336 5.73 -28.76 40.69
C HIS A 336 6.50 -28.55 39.38
N GLN A 337 7.60 -29.28 39.23
CA GLN A 337 8.42 -29.26 38.02
C GLN A 337 8.10 -30.49 37.17
N HIS A 338 7.88 -30.26 35.87
CA HIS A 338 7.63 -31.33 34.90
C HIS A 338 8.87 -32.24 34.76
N PRO A 339 8.73 -33.58 34.68
CA PRO A 339 9.88 -34.50 34.63
C PRO A 339 10.90 -34.19 33.52
N LEU A 340 10.41 -33.78 32.34
CA LEU A 340 11.25 -33.38 31.20
C LEU A 340 12.08 -32.11 31.45
N ALA A 341 11.70 -31.29 32.42
CA ALA A 341 12.42 -30.04 32.71
C ALA A 341 13.82 -30.29 33.32
N LYS A 342 14.07 -31.50 33.85
CA LYS A 342 15.38 -31.91 34.39
C LYS A 342 16.42 -32.15 33.30
N ASP A 343 15.96 -32.51 32.09
CA ASP A 343 16.83 -32.91 30.98
C ASP A 343 17.13 -31.75 30.02
N LEU A 344 16.43 -30.62 30.17
CA LEU A 344 16.45 -29.52 29.20
C LEU A 344 17.51 -28.43 29.50
N GLU A 345 18.19 -28.49 30.65
CA GLU A 345 19.19 -27.47 31.09
C GLU A 345 18.74 -26.00 30.98
N TRP A 346 17.44 -25.74 30.87
CA TRP A 346 16.90 -24.40 30.72
C TRP A 346 16.84 -23.66 32.05
N ASN A 347 16.99 -22.34 31.99
CA ASN A 347 16.79 -21.50 33.16
C ASN A 347 15.31 -21.50 33.60
N SER A 348 15.06 -21.24 34.88
CA SER A 348 13.72 -21.34 35.49
C SER A 348 12.68 -20.41 34.84
N ARG A 349 13.10 -19.29 34.26
CA ARG A 349 12.22 -18.34 33.56
C ARG A 349 11.70 -18.94 32.27
N THR A 350 12.59 -19.49 31.45
CA THR A 350 12.24 -20.18 30.20
C THR A 350 11.38 -21.41 30.48
N GLN A 351 11.66 -22.14 31.56
CA GLN A 351 10.81 -23.26 31.97
C GLN A 351 9.39 -22.80 32.36
N ALA A 352 9.24 -21.64 33.02
CA ALA A 352 7.94 -21.08 33.37
C ALA A 352 7.17 -20.58 32.13
N GLU A 353 7.83 -19.89 31.20
CA GLU A 353 7.24 -19.41 29.93
C GLU A 353 6.69 -20.56 29.08
N HIS A 354 7.31 -21.74 29.18
CA HIS A 354 6.88 -22.96 28.48
C HIS A 354 5.99 -23.89 29.34
N GLY A 355 5.54 -23.44 30.52
CA GLY A 355 4.62 -24.22 31.36
C GLY A 355 5.21 -25.47 32.01
N LEU A 356 6.54 -25.57 32.10
CA LEU A 356 7.26 -26.71 32.67
C LEU A 356 7.41 -26.64 34.20
N ILE A 357 7.05 -25.50 34.80
CA ILE A 357 7.01 -25.29 36.25
C ILE A 357 5.67 -24.62 36.59
N VAL A 358 4.91 -25.20 37.52
CA VAL A 358 3.59 -24.68 37.94
C VAL A 358 3.52 -24.61 39.47
N PRO A 359 2.92 -23.58 40.08
CA PRO A 359 2.73 -23.50 41.53
C PRO A 359 1.93 -24.71 42.06
N SER A 360 2.32 -25.24 43.21
CA SER A 360 1.60 -26.31 43.91
C SER A 360 0.34 -25.77 44.57
N GLN A 361 -0.75 -26.55 44.51
CA GLN A 361 -2.00 -26.24 45.19
C GLN A 361 -1.80 -26.22 46.73
N VAL A 362 -2.33 -25.19 47.40
CA VAL A 362 -2.28 -25.11 48.87
C VAL A 362 -3.26 -26.14 49.46
N ALA A 363 -2.77 -26.96 50.39
CA ALA A 363 -3.57 -28.01 51.00
C ALA A 363 -4.59 -27.45 52.02
N SER A 364 -5.87 -27.59 51.68
CA SER A 364 -7.07 -27.59 52.52
C SER A 364 -7.73 -26.25 52.91
N ARG A 365 -9.04 -26.19 52.63
CA ARG A 365 -10.05 -25.50 53.44
C ARG A 365 -10.33 -26.39 54.65
N ASN A 366 -10.08 -25.91 55.87
CA ASN A 366 -10.79 -26.44 57.04
C ASN A 366 -12.13 -25.72 57.09
N PHE A 367 -13.22 -26.47 56.88
CA PHE A 367 -14.58 -25.97 57.05
C PHE A 367 -14.93 -25.83 58.53
#